data_AF-A0A2U0SG04-F1
#
_entry.id   AF-A0A2U0SG04-F1
#
_cell.length_a   1.000
_cell.length_b   1.000
_cell.length_c   1.000
_cell.angle_alpha   90.00
_cell.angle_beta   90.00
_cell.angle_gamma   90.00
#
_symmetry.space_group_name_H-M   'P 1'
#
loop_
_entity.id
_entity.type
_entity.pdbx_description
1 polymer ?
#
loop_
_entity_poly.entity_id
_entity_poly.type
_entity_poly.pdbx_seq_one_letter_code
_entity_poly.pdbx_strand_id
1 'polypeptide(L)'
;MDGRFSVIGTRKLAKLFLVAAALSPVPAGRALASGGGGGGGAAGLHLLAMDPIAVPIIDADRVSGTLNFKLVVEAADAEAAQRLTAKLPALRMAAIAGGLEFARLDASALRAVNVADLDKALTGAIKDVEPGVARVLIVEVGASQS
;
A
#
# COMPACT_ATOMS: atom_id res chain seq x y z
N MET A 1 45.62 12.16 12.75
CA MET A 1 44.23 11.89 12.31
C MET A 1 44.34 11.44 10.87
N ASP A 2 44.51 10.13 10.71
CA ASP A 2 44.89 9.49 9.45
C ASP A 2 43.64 9.24 8.59
N GLY A 3 43.67 9.75 7.36
CA GLY A 3 42.85 9.26 6.27
C GLY A 3 43.46 7.98 5.68
N ARG A 4 42.63 6.95 5.49
CA ARG A 4 43.02 5.76 4.71
C ARG A 4 41.92 5.43 3.72
N PHE A 5 42.17 5.78 2.47
CA PHE A 5 41.46 5.29 1.31
C PHE A 5 42.39 4.32 0.56
N SER A 6 41.77 3.32 -0.05
CA SER A 6 42.26 2.51 -1.18
C SER A 6 43.30 1.40 -0.94
N VAL A 7 42.76 0.18 -0.86
CA VAL A 7 42.93 -0.95 -1.82
C VAL A 7 44.14 -0.89 -2.76
N ILE A 8 44.92 -1.99 -2.86
CA ILE A 8 45.20 -2.79 -4.09
C ILE A 8 46.26 -3.88 -3.84
N GLY A 9 45.88 -5.11 -4.22
CA GLY A 9 46.77 -6.15 -4.77
C GLY A 9 47.40 -7.09 -3.75
N THR A 10 47.63 -8.37 -4.01
CA THR A 10 47.43 -9.24 -5.18
C THR A 10 47.74 -10.65 -4.65
N ARG A 11 47.00 -11.68 -5.06
CA ARG A 11 47.55 -13.04 -5.22
C ARG A 11 46.55 -13.89 -6.02
N LYS A 12 46.85 -14.02 -7.31
CA LYS A 12 46.30 -15.07 -8.17
C LYS A 12 46.69 -16.43 -7.57
N LEU A 13 45.74 -17.33 -7.44
CA LEU A 13 45.98 -18.77 -7.46
C LEU A 13 44.76 -19.44 -8.10
N ALA A 14 44.95 -19.82 -9.37
CA ALA A 14 44.05 -20.64 -10.14
C ALA A 14 44.10 -22.09 -9.64
N LYS A 15 42.95 -22.72 -9.40
CA LYS A 15 42.76 -24.16 -9.53
C LYS A 15 41.35 -24.46 -10.03
N LEU A 16 41.34 -24.77 -11.31
CA LEU A 16 40.34 -25.45 -12.12
C LEU A 16 39.77 -26.68 -11.38
N PHE A 17 38.44 -26.72 -11.17
CA PHE A 17 37.70 -27.97 -11.04
C PHE A 17 36.48 -27.92 -11.96
N LEU A 18 36.55 -28.78 -12.97
CA LEU A 18 35.59 -29.03 -14.02
C LEU A 18 34.51 -29.97 -13.46
N VAL A 19 33.34 -29.44 -13.10
CA VAL A 19 32.18 -30.29 -12.76
C VAL A 19 31.34 -30.47 -14.02
N ALA A 20 31.26 -31.73 -14.43
CA ALA A 20 30.58 -32.22 -15.61
C ALA A 20 29.07 -31.93 -15.59
N ALA A 21 28.55 -31.65 -16.79
CA ALA A 21 27.15 -31.43 -17.07
C ALA A 21 26.29 -32.68 -16.79
N ALA A 22 25.22 -32.50 -16.02
CA ALA A 22 24.04 -33.35 -16.07
C ALA A 22 22.89 -32.53 -16.68
N LEU A 23 22.66 -32.71 -17.99
CA LEU A 23 21.53 -32.16 -18.72
C LEU A 23 20.27 -32.94 -18.32
N SER A 24 19.46 -32.39 -17.43
CA SER A 24 18.07 -32.82 -17.27
C SER A 24 17.18 -31.96 -18.18
N PRO A 25 16.35 -32.56 -19.05
CA PRO A 25 15.36 -31.82 -19.83
C PRO A 25 14.28 -31.29 -18.89
N VAL A 26 14.32 -29.99 -18.58
CA VAL A 26 13.19 -29.30 -17.94
C VAL A 26 12.14 -29.06 -19.03
N PRO A 27 10.93 -29.61 -18.93
CA PRO A 27 9.87 -29.31 -19.88
C PRO A 27 9.55 -27.81 -19.83
N ALA A 28 9.60 -27.18 -21.00
CA ALA A 28 9.24 -25.80 -21.24
C ALA A 28 7.73 -25.60 -21.04
N GLY A 29 7.31 -25.48 -19.79
CA GLY A 29 6.02 -24.90 -19.41
C GLY A 29 6.17 -23.39 -19.31
N ARG A 30 5.85 -22.67 -20.38
CA ARG A 30 5.71 -21.21 -20.34
C ARG A 30 4.48 -20.86 -19.52
N ALA A 31 4.65 -20.53 -18.24
CA ALA A 31 3.65 -19.78 -17.49
C ALA A 31 4.04 -18.29 -17.57
N LEU A 32 3.39 -17.57 -18.47
CA LEU A 32 3.29 -16.12 -18.39
C LEU A 32 2.46 -15.81 -17.13
N ALA A 33 3.13 -15.51 -16.02
CA ALA A 33 2.49 -14.88 -14.88
C ALA A 33 2.21 -13.41 -15.25
N SER A 34 1.12 -13.17 -15.97
CA SER A 34 0.50 -11.85 -16.04
C SER A 34 -0.13 -11.58 -14.67
N GLY A 35 0.17 -10.41 -14.11
CA GLY A 35 -0.26 -9.99 -12.79
C GLY A 35 -1.76 -10.22 -12.55
N GLY A 36 -2.06 -10.86 -11.44
CA GLY A 36 -3.41 -11.17 -10.99
C GLY A 36 -3.35 -11.88 -9.66
N GLY A 37 -2.96 -11.15 -8.62
CA GLY A 37 -2.96 -11.63 -7.24
C GLY A 37 -4.38 -11.81 -6.73
N GLY A 38 -5.03 -12.90 -7.14
CA GLY A 38 -6.21 -13.46 -6.48
C GLY A 38 -5.76 -14.63 -5.61
N GLY A 39 -5.94 -14.53 -4.30
CA GLY A 39 -5.62 -15.60 -3.37
C GLY A 39 -6.56 -15.62 -2.18
N GLY A 40 -7.38 -16.69 -2.07
CA GLY A 40 -7.97 -17.12 -0.81
C GLY A 40 -9.43 -17.58 -0.89
N GLY A 41 -9.69 -18.77 -1.44
CA GLY A 41 -11.00 -19.42 -1.35
C GLY A 41 -11.26 -19.98 0.05
N ALA A 42 -12.05 -19.25 0.84
CA ALA A 42 -12.83 -19.72 1.98
C ALA A 42 -13.99 -18.72 2.15
N ALA A 43 -15.09 -18.88 1.37
CA ALA A 43 -16.04 -17.77 1.14
C ALA A 43 -15.28 -16.44 0.99
N GLY A 44 -14.36 -16.42 0.02
CA GLY A 44 -13.11 -15.67 0.09
C GLY A 44 -13.30 -14.17 0.29
N LEU A 45 -12.60 -13.61 1.26
CA LEU A 45 -12.53 -12.16 1.43
C LEU A 45 -11.98 -11.53 0.14
N HIS A 46 -12.68 -10.53 -0.37
CA HIS A 46 -12.29 -9.82 -1.58
C HIS A 46 -11.57 -8.53 -1.21
N LEU A 47 -10.27 -8.63 -0.92
CA LEU A 47 -9.48 -7.51 -0.40
C LEU A 47 -8.69 -6.79 -1.50
N LEU A 48 -8.79 -5.46 -1.53
CA LEU A 48 -8.07 -4.60 -2.44
C LEU A 48 -7.24 -3.60 -1.64
N ALA A 49 -5.91 -3.72 -1.71
CA ALA A 49 -5.00 -2.77 -1.07
C ALA A 49 -4.87 -1.49 -1.89
N MET A 50 -4.77 -0.35 -1.21
CA MET A 50 -4.48 0.95 -1.81
C MET A 50 -3.05 1.40 -1.50
N ASP A 51 -2.49 2.21 -2.40
CA ASP A 51 -1.26 2.94 -2.11
C ASP A 51 -1.47 3.87 -0.91
N PRO A 52 -0.45 4.04 -0.04
CA PRO A 52 -0.53 4.96 1.08
C PRO A 52 -0.96 6.38 0.66
N ILE A 53 -1.71 7.02 1.55
CA ILE A 53 -2.26 8.35 1.35
C ILE A 53 -1.70 9.28 2.42
N ALA A 54 -1.27 10.46 1.97
CA ALA A 54 -0.86 11.56 2.83
C ALA A 54 -1.69 12.80 2.46
N VAL A 55 -2.29 13.42 3.47
CA VAL A 55 -3.06 14.66 3.32
C VAL A 55 -2.55 15.71 4.32
N PRO A 56 -2.53 16.99 3.95
CA PRO A 56 -2.09 18.03 4.87
C PRO A 56 -3.11 18.22 6.00
N ILE A 57 -2.61 18.44 7.21
CA ILE A 57 -3.38 18.93 8.35
C ILE A 57 -3.33 20.46 8.30
N ILE A 58 -4.48 21.11 8.21
CA ILE A 58 -4.58 22.56 8.11
C ILE A 58 -5.14 23.09 9.42
N ASP A 59 -4.40 23.98 10.09
CA ASP A 59 -4.80 24.65 11.33
C ASP A 59 -4.54 26.15 11.17
N ALA A 60 -5.51 26.99 11.54
CA ALA A 60 -5.43 28.46 11.46
C ALA A 60 -4.79 28.97 10.15
N ASP A 61 -5.34 28.52 9.01
CA ASP A 61 -4.92 28.89 7.65
C ASP A 61 -3.47 28.52 7.26
N ARG A 62 -2.82 27.62 8.02
CA ARG A 62 -1.50 27.09 7.69
C ARG A 62 -1.47 25.56 7.72
N VAL A 63 -0.57 24.98 6.94
CA VAL A 63 -0.24 23.55 7.07
C VAL A 63 0.52 23.38 8.39
N SER A 64 0.01 22.52 9.27
CA SER A 64 0.60 22.23 10.60
C SER A 64 1.21 20.84 10.69
N GLY A 65 0.99 19.99 9.68
CA GLY A 65 1.59 18.67 9.56
C GLY A 65 0.90 17.83 8.50
N THR A 66 1.09 16.52 8.60
CA THR A 66 0.59 15.55 7.62
C THR A 66 -0.12 14.41 8.34
N LEU A 67 -1.32 14.08 7.88
CA LEU A 67 -2.03 12.86 8.22
C LEU A 67 -1.68 11.79 7.18
N ASN A 68 -1.14 10.68 7.62
CA ASN A 68 -0.75 9.54 6.80
C ASN A 68 -1.63 8.34 7.15
N PHE A 69 -2.15 7.65 6.15
CA PHE A 69 -2.94 6.44 6.37
C PHE A 69 -2.84 5.47 5.20
N LYS A 70 -3.05 4.19 5.49
CA LYS A 70 -3.04 3.08 4.53
C LYS A 70 -4.30 2.26 4.67
N LEU A 71 -4.93 1.98 3.53
CA LEU A 71 -6.23 1.35 3.48
C LEU A 71 -6.22 0.04 2.69
N VAL A 72 -7.07 -0.88 3.12
CA VAL A 72 -7.53 -2.02 2.35
C VAL A 72 -9.05 -1.96 2.29
N VAL A 73 -9.62 -2.16 1.11
CA VAL A 73 -11.07 -2.18 0.92
C VAL A 73 -11.52 -3.60 0.66
N GLU A 74 -12.52 -4.06 1.42
CA GLU A 74 -13.16 -5.36 1.20
C GLU A 74 -14.40 -5.15 0.33
N ALA A 75 -14.49 -5.87 -0.79
CA ALA A 75 -15.71 -5.95 -1.57
C ALA A 75 -16.71 -6.94 -0.96
N ALA A 76 -18.00 -6.67 -1.13
CA ALA A 76 -19.07 -7.54 -0.66
C ALA A 76 -19.08 -8.92 -1.33
N ASP A 77 -18.67 -8.99 -2.61
CA ASP A 77 -18.63 -10.21 -3.41
C ASP A 77 -17.64 -10.06 -4.58
N ALA A 78 -17.52 -11.11 -5.39
CA ALA A 78 -16.59 -11.16 -6.51
C ALA A 78 -16.94 -10.16 -7.63
N GLU A 79 -18.21 -9.82 -7.84
CA GLU A 79 -18.64 -8.86 -8.85
C GLU A 79 -18.32 -7.43 -8.39
N ALA A 80 -18.63 -7.11 -7.13
CA ALA A 80 -18.21 -5.90 -6.48
C ALA A 80 -16.69 -5.75 -6.53
N ALA A 81 -15.92 -6.83 -6.28
CA ALA A 81 -14.46 -6.79 -6.35
C ALA A 81 -13.93 -6.34 -7.73
N GLN A 82 -14.56 -6.79 -8.82
CA GLN A 82 -14.22 -6.36 -10.17
C GLN A 82 -14.54 -4.88 -10.39
N ARG A 83 -15.72 -4.42 -9.93
CA ARG A 83 -16.11 -3.00 -10.00
C ARG A 83 -15.19 -2.11 -9.17
N LEU A 84 -14.85 -2.52 -7.94
CA LEU A 84 -13.90 -1.82 -7.08
C LEU A 84 -12.52 -1.73 -7.74
N THR A 85 -12.04 -2.84 -8.34
CA THR A 85 -10.74 -2.87 -9.04
C THR A 85 -10.71 -1.85 -10.18
N ALA A 86 -11.76 -1.80 -11.00
CA ALA A 86 -11.87 -0.82 -12.09
C ALA A 86 -11.99 0.63 -11.57
N LYS A 87 -12.57 0.82 -10.39
CA LYS A 87 -12.76 2.12 -9.73
C LYS A 87 -11.64 2.49 -8.75
N LEU A 88 -10.57 1.71 -8.62
CA LEU A 88 -9.51 1.95 -7.62
C LEU A 88 -9.00 3.40 -7.61
N PRO A 89 -8.72 4.04 -8.77
CA PRO A 89 -8.33 5.45 -8.78
C PRO A 89 -9.39 6.40 -8.20
N ALA A 90 -10.68 6.17 -8.52
CA ALA A 90 -11.78 6.97 -8.01
C ALA A 90 -11.99 6.76 -6.50
N LEU A 91 -11.89 5.52 -6.03
CA LEU A 91 -11.95 5.18 -4.61
C LEU A 91 -10.78 5.83 -3.84
N ARG A 92 -9.58 5.85 -4.44
CA ARG A 92 -8.42 6.52 -3.84
C ARG A 92 -8.63 8.04 -3.74
N MET A 93 -9.22 8.66 -4.75
CA MET A 93 -9.55 10.08 -4.70
C MET A 93 -10.61 10.39 -3.64
N ALA A 94 -11.61 9.53 -3.46
CA ALA A 94 -12.58 9.67 -2.39
C ALA A 94 -11.94 9.53 -1.00
N ALA A 95 -11.01 8.58 -0.83
CA ALA A 95 -10.24 8.45 0.40
C ALA A 95 -9.38 9.68 0.70
N ILE A 96 -8.75 10.29 -0.32
CA ILE A 96 -8.03 11.57 -0.17
C ILE A 96 -8.99 12.68 0.28
N ALA A 97 -10.14 12.83 -0.38
CA ALA A 97 -11.10 13.87 -0.06
C ALA A 97 -11.67 13.71 1.37
N GLY A 98 -12.08 12.49 1.73
CA GLY A 98 -12.56 12.18 3.09
C GLY A 98 -11.47 12.37 4.15
N GLY A 99 -10.24 11.96 3.85
CA GLY A 99 -9.09 12.18 4.72
C GLY A 99 -8.75 13.66 4.91
N LEU A 100 -8.85 14.48 3.85
CA LEU A 100 -8.61 15.93 3.91
C LEU A 100 -9.68 16.64 4.76
N GLU A 101 -10.95 16.26 4.61
CA GLU A 101 -12.03 16.83 5.42
C GLU A 101 -11.85 16.49 6.90
N PHE A 102 -11.56 15.23 7.22
CA PHE A 102 -11.19 14.83 8.58
C PHE A 102 -9.96 15.58 9.09
N ALA A 103 -8.93 15.73 8.26
CA ALA A 103 -7.70 16.41 8.65
C ALA A 103 -7.91 17.89 9.00
N ARG A 104 -8.88 18.53 8.35
CA ARG A 104 -9.28 19.91 8.59
C ARG A 104 -10.09 20.09 9.88
N LEU A 105 -10.95 19.13 10.21
CA LEU A 105 -11.90 19.28 11.32
C LEU A 105 -11.40 18.66 12.63
N ASP A 106 -10.72 17.51 12.54
CA ASP A 106 -10.55 16.62 13.68
C ASP A 106 -9.10 16.17 13.91
N ALA A 107 -8.19 16.40 12.96
CA ALA A 107 -6.79 16.00 13.11
C ALA A 107 -5.89 17.10 13.70
N SER A 108 -4.80 16.67 14.34
CA SER A 108 -3.71 17.53 14.78
C SER A 108 -2.40 16.77 14.68
N ALA A 109 -1.33 17.44 14.25
CA ALA A 109 0.02 16.87 14.20
C ALA A 109 0.61 16.57 15.59
N LEU A 110 -0.03 17.05 16.66
CA LEU A 110 0.43 16.92 18.05
C LEU A 110 -0.46 16.01 18.90
N ARG A 111 -1.53 15.44 18.32
CA ARG A 111 -2.47 14.57 19.03
C ARG A 111 -2.57 13.21 18.36
N ALA A 112 -2.96 12.21 19.14
CA ALA A 112 -3.32 10.91 18.60
C ALA A 112 -4.51 11.06 17.65
N VAL A 113 -4.48 10.30 16.55
CA VAL A 113 -5.56 10.27 15.56
C VAL A 113 -6.74 9.49 16.14
N ASN A 114 -7.94 10.07 16.12
CA ASN A 114 -9.16 9.32 16.42
C ASN A 114 -9.53 8.43 15.23
N VAL A 115 -9.16 7.15 15.32
CA VAL A 115 -9.34 6.18 14.23
C VAL A 115 -10.82 5.88 13.97
N ALA A 116 -11.70 5.95 14.98
CA ALA A 116 -13.13 5.69 14.79
C ALA A 116 -13.79 6.77 13.94
N ASP A 117 -13.45 8.03 14.16
CA ASP A 117 -13.98 9.15 13.38
C ASP A 117 -13.38 9.16 11.96
N LEU A 118 -12.09 8.85 11.82
CA LEU A 118 -11.45 8.67 10.52
C LEU A 118 -12.09 7.53 9.73
N ASP A 119 -12.35 6.38 10.36
CA ASP A 119 -13.03 5.24 9.73
C ASP A 119 -14.41 5.62 9.21
N LYS A 120 -15.20 6.35 10.01
CA LYS A 120 -16.51 6.84 9.59
C LYS A 120 -16.41 7.77 8.39
N ALA A 121 -15.47 8.71 8.40
CA ALA A 121 -15.26 9.65 7.30
C ALA A 121 -14.84 8.93 6.01
N LEU A 122 -13.86 8.03 6.09
CA LEU A 122 -13.36 7.26 4.95
C LEU A 122 -14.41 6.29 4.41
N THR A 123 -15.12 5.59 5.29
CA THR A 123 -16.18 4.65 4.90
C THR A 123 -17.31 5.37 4.18
N GLY A 124 -17.74 6.55 4.65
CA GLY A 124 -18.73 7.38 3.96
C GLY A 124 -18.26 7.76 2.56
N ALA A 125 -17.11 8.42 2.47
CA ALA A 125 -16.57 8.90 1.19
C ALA A 125 -16.36 7.77 0.17
N ILE A 126 -15.84 6.62 0.60
CA ILE A 126 -15.58 5.47 -0.29
C ILE A 126 -16.90 4.82 -0.75
N LYS A 127 -17.90 4.68 0.14
CA LYS A 127 -19.20 4.10 -0.22
C LYS A 127 -20.03 4.99 -1.15
N ASP A 128 -19.84 6.31 -1.09
CA ASP A 128 -20.47 7.23 -2.04
C ASP A 128 -20.04 6.98 -3.49
N VAL A 129 -18.82 6.45 -3.71
CA VAL A 129 -18.29 6.08 -5.04
C VAL A 129 -18.70 4.67 -5.46
N GLU A 130 -18.69 3.72 -4.52
CA GLU A 130 -19.08 2.33 -4.77
C GLU A 130 -19.77 1.71 -3.55
N PRO A 131 -21.11 1.56 -3.59
CA PRO A 131 -21.88 0.94 -2.51
C PRO A 131 -21.54 -0.53 -2.25
N GLY A 132 -20.93 -1.24 -3.20
CA GLY A 132 -20.50 -2.64 -3.07
C GLY A 132 -19.31 -2.89 -2.12
N VAL A 133 -18.83 -1.86 -1.42
CA VAL A 133 -17.80 -1.96 -0.39
C VAL A 133 -18.40 -2.54 0.90
N ALA A 134 -17.90 -3.69 1.35
CA ALA A 134 -18.29 -4.29 2.62
C ALA A 134 -17.73 -3.49 3.80
N ARG A 135 -16.42 -3.25 3.79
CA ARG A 135 -15.69 -2.53 4.84
C ARG A 135 -14.45 -1.82 4.31
N VAL A 136 -14.07 -0.76 5.00
CA VAL A 136 -12.77 -0.10 4.86
C VAL A 136 -11.91 -0.53 6.04
N LEU A 137 -10.67 -0.94 5.79
CA LEU A 137 -9.73 -1.41 6.79
C LEU A 137 -8.57 -0.44 6.84
N ILE A 138 -8.44 0.29 7.95
CA ILE A 138 -7.27 1.13 8.23
C ILE A 138 -6.16 0.23 8.75
N VAL A 139 -5.11 0.02 7.95
CA VAL A 139 -3.99 -0.85 8.29
C VAL A 139 -2.91 -0.09 9.06
N GLU A 140 -2.68 1.16 8.67
CA GLU A 140 -1.70 2.05 9.27
C GLU A 140 -2.29 3.45 9.31
N VAL A 141 -2.03 4.20 10.39
CA VAL A 141 -2.45 5.59 10.55
C VAL A 141 -1.47 6.33 11.46
N GLY A 142 -1.16 7.58 11.13
CA GLY A 142 -0.34 8.44 11.96
C GLY A 142 -0.42 9.90 11.53
N ALA A 143 -0.14 10.79 12.47
CA ALA A 143 0.04 12.21 12.20
C ALA A 143 1.46 12.62 12.58
N SER A 144 2.06 13.51 11.79
CA SER A 144 3.41 14.01 12.02
C SER A 144 3.50 15.49 11.70
N GLN A 145 4.33 16.22 12.44
CA GLN A 145 4.72 17.58 12.07
C GLN A 145 5.63 17.54 10.83
N SER A 146 5.47 18.54 9.97
CA SER A 146 6.28 18.78 8.77
C SER A 146 7.46 19.70 9.07
#